data_AF-A0A949V622-F1
#
_entry.id   AF-A0A949V622-F1
#
_cell.length_a   1.000
_cell.length_b   1.000
_cell.length_c   1.000
_cell.angle_alpha   90.00
_cell.angle_beta   90.00
_cell.angle_gamma   90.00
#
_symmetry.space_group_name_H-M   'P 1'
#
loop_
_entity.id
_entity.type
_entity.pdbx_description
1 polymer ?
#
loop_
_entity_poly.entity_id
_entity_poly.type
_entity_poly.pdbx_seq_one_letter_code
_entity_poly.pdbx_strand_id
1 'polypeptide(L)'
;EQTRLEEHQAKLFGLALPKRDEEMVRQAASFWLRPAMLANLIARYLESRGAASLPKSLGSKAVTTLQLGQEVRDKLLADFKALKLTGTVAQAWERWLKGNDPRLAITFDQATADEQRLIAFITPMHPLARQAAEAEEPAAVLTCNLTAQTNAVPPGRYPFAIYKWRRIGLKDDFTFQPVCLHPHIAKYLLELLEFATPRDCDVDLLAADEEARLEQVHYRLWLDARAAHMEQVQSAAVTRVASLSTTHAARLALLEEQRITITESRIVRMREAQITAAHRDYEQRATDLRRACQQSDVIAASIAMGMITVTGDGVQ
;
A
#
# COMPACT_ATOMS: atom_id res chain seq x y z
N GLU A 1 -5.93 32.96 5.47
CA GLU A 1 -5.91 33.80 4.24
C GLU A 1 -4.95 33.26 3.19
N GLN A 2 -3.70 32.93 3.57
CA GLN A 2 -2.69 32.29 2.71
C GLN A 2 -3.16 30.98 2.06
N THR A 3 -3.81 30.09 2.82
CA THR A 3 -4.37 28.81 2.34
C THR A 3 -5.46 28.99 1.28
N ARG A 4 -6.25 30.06 1.38
CA ARG A 4 -7.33 30.37 0.44
C ARG A 4 -6.79 30.91 -0.89
N LEU A 5 -5.68 31.65 -0.83
CA LEU A 5 -4.96 32.14 -2.01
C LEU A 5 -4.25 31.01 -2.75
N GLU A 6 -3.66 30.06 -2.02
CA GLU A 6 -3.05 28.84 -2.58
C GLU A 6 -4.08 27.93 -3.25
N GLU A 7 -5.27 27.74 -2.65
CA GLU A 7 -6.37 26.98 -3.26
C GLU A 7 -6.91 27.61 -4.56
N HIS A 8 -6.93 28.94 -4.64
CA HIS A 8 -7.32 29.64 -5.87
C HIS A 8 -6.26 29.53 -6.96
N GLN A 9 -4.97 29.61 -6.62
CA GLN A 9 -3.89 29.37 -7.57
C GLN A 9 -3.88 27.92 -8.08
N ALA A 10 -4.10 26.93 -7.21
CA ALA A 10 -4.09 25.52 -7.60
C ALA A 10 -5.26 25.15 -8.55
N LYS A 11 -6.45 25.72 -8.34
CA LYS A 11 -7.60 25.58 -9.26
C LYS A 11 -7.34 26.18 -10.64
N LEU A 12 -6.64 27.32 -10.71
CA LEU A 12 -6.27 27.98 -11.98
C LEU A 12 -5.29 27.15 -12.80
N PHE A 13 -4.43 26.35 -12.16
CA PHE A 13 -3.44 25.48 -12.85
C PHE A 13 -3.87 24.02 -12.98
N GLY A 14 -5.11 23.66 -12.63
CA GLY A 14 -5.59 22.28 -12.70
C GLY A 14 -4.84 21.31 -11.78
N LEU A 15 -4.11 21.82 -10.79
CA LEU A 15 -3.41 21.03 -9.80
C LEU A 15 -4.40 20.78 -8.66
N ALA A 16 -4.94 19.56 -8.60
CA ALA A 16 -5.68 19.14 -7.41
C ALA A 16 -4.69 19.07 -6.24
N LEU A 17 -4.66 20.09 -5.38
CA LEU A 17 -4.07 19.98 -4.05
C LEU A 17 -4.81 18.82 -3.35
N PRO A 18 -4.12 17.72 -2.99
CA PRO A 18 -4.75 16.65 -2.26
C PRO A 18 -5.26 17.24 -0.94
N LYS A 19 -6.57 17.23 -0.73
CA LYS A 19 -7.12 17.49 0.60
C LYS A 19 -6.47 16.48 1.53
N ARG A 20 -5.87 16.94 2.63
CA ARG A 20 -5.47 16.07 3.73
C ARG A 20 -6.75 15.46 4.30
N ASP A 21 -7.15 14.30 3.78
CA ASP A 21 -8.25 13.52 4.33
C ASP A 21 -7.81 13.00 5.71
N GLU A 22 -8.51 13.42 6.77
CA GLU A 22 -8.33 12.85 8.11
C GLU A 22 -8.59 11.34 8.12
N GLU A 23 -9.40 10.86 7.18
CA GLU A 23 -9.65 9.44 6.92
C GLU A 23 -8.45 8.74 6.26
N MET A 24 -7.69 9.42 5.39
CA MET A 24 -6.40 8.93 4.89
C MET A 24 -5.35 8.89 6.02
N VAL A 25 -5.39 9.83 6.96
CA VAL A 25 -4.51 9.83 8.14
C VAL A 25 -4.88 8.71 9.12
N ARG A 26 -6.17 8.44 9.35
CA ARG A 26 -6.64 7.28 10.14
C ARG A 26 -6.34 5.94 9.47
N GLN A 27 -6.52 5.84 8.15
CA GLN A 27 -6.13 4.65 7.38
C GLN A 27 -4.61 4.44 7.38
N ALA A 28 -3.81 5.52 7.43
CA ALA A 28 -2.36 5.45 7.62
C ALA A 28 -1.96 5.01 9.04
N ALA A 29 -2.80 5.27 10.06
CA ALA A 29 -2.67 4.74 11.41
C ALA A 29 -3.32 3.34 11.57
N SER A 30 -3.20 2.50 10.53
CA SER A 30 -3.60 1.10 10.58
C SER A 30 -2.90 0.40 11.76
N PHE A 31 -3.65 -0.39 12.53
CA PHE A 31 -3.12 -1.24 13.61
C PHE A 31 -1.86 -1.99 13.17
N TRP A 32 -1.89 -2.50 11.93
CA TRP A 32 -0.82 -3.28 11.30
C TRP A 32 0.45 -2.50 11.00
N LEU A 33 0.38 -1.16 10.99
CA LEU A 33 1.52 -0.26 10.79
C LEU A 33 2.04 0.35 12.09
N ARG A 34 1.50 -0.06 13.25
CA ARG A 34 2.00 0.38 14.56
C ARG A 34 3.47 -0.04 14.75
N PRO A 35 4.27 0.73 15.52
CA PRO A 35 5.65 0.42 15.85
C PRO A 35 5.89 -1.04 16.26
N ALA A 36 5.05 -1.58 17.14
CA ALA A 36 5.17 -2.96 17.62
C ALA A 36 4.98 -4.00 16.51
N MET A 37 4.06 -3.77 15.56
CA MET A 37 3.80 -4.69 14.45
C MET A 37 4.95 -4.65 13.44
N LEU A 38 5.44 -3.46 13.11
CA LEU A 38 6.57 -3.30 12.21
C LEU A 38 7.86 -3.88 12.82
N ALA A 39 8.06 -3.69 14.11
CA ALA A 39 9.15 -4.30 14.87
C ALA A 39 9.08 -5.82 14.87
N ASN A 40 7.89 -6.42 15.05
CA ASN A 40 7.70 -7.87 15.01
C ASN A 40 8.07 -8.45 13.63
N LEU A 41 7.59 -7.81 12.54
CA LEU A 41 7.96 -8.19 11.17
C LEU A 41 9.48 -8.15 10.96
N ILE A 42 10.12 -7.06 11.38
CA ILE A 42 11.57 -6.90 11.26
C ILE A 42 12.32 -7.91 12.13
N ALA A 43 11.83 -8.22 13.32
CA ALA A 43 12.46 -9.18 14.22
C ALA A 43 12.53 -10.56 13.57
N ARG A 44 11.39 -11.07 13.06
CA ARG A 44 11.31 -12.35 12.34
C ARG A 44 12.26 -12.40 11.15
N TYR A 45 12.30 -11.33 10.36
CA TYR A 45 13.22 -11.23 9.23
C TYR A 45 14.68 -11.26 9.65
N LEU A 46 15.07 -10.50 10.68
CA LEU A 46 16.46 -10.48 11.16
C LEU A 46 16.87 -11.84 11.74
N GLU A 47 15.98 -12.50 12.49
CA GLU A 47 16.19 -13.84 13.02
C GLU A 47 16.38 -14.87 11.90
N SER A 48 15.55 -14.82 10.85
CA SER A 48 15.70 -15.70 9.67
C SER A 48 16.99 -15.46 8.89
N ARG A 49 17.62 -14.29 9.04
CA ARG A 49 18.97 -13.98 8.52
C ARG A 49 20.11 -14.33 9.49
N GLY A 50 19.80 -14.83 10.68
CA GLY A 50 20.79 -15.31 11.66
C GLY A 50 21.14 -14.29 12.75
N ALA A 51 20.31 -13.27 12.98
CA ALA A 51 20.48 -12.38 14.14
C ALA A 51 20.15 -13.14 15.44
N ALA A 52 21.18 -13.49 16.21
CA ALA A 52 21.02 -14.37 17.39
C ALA A 52 20.43 -13.69 18.63
N SER A 53 20.54 -12.36 18.77
CA SER A 53 20.02 -11.64 19.93
C SER A 53 19.51 -10.26 19.54
N LEU A 54 18.20 -10.16 19.33
CA LEU A 54 17.54 -8.89 19.12
C LEU A 54 17.21 -8.22 20.46
N PRO A 55 17.28 -6.88 20.55
CA PRO A 55 16.91 -6.19 21.78
C PRO A 55 15.44 -6.42 22.14
N LYS A 56 15.16 -6.81 23.38
CA LYS A 56 13.77 -6.91 23.89
C LYS A 56 13.01 -5.57 23.83
N SER A 57 13.73 -4.46 23.70
CA SER A 57 13.15 -3.13 23.56
C SER A 57 12.67 -2.79 22.15
N LEU A 58 12.92 -3.66 21.16
CA LEU A 58 12.58 -3.41 19.77
C LEU A 58 11.06 -3.20 19.61
N GLY A 59 10.67 -2.02 19.12
CA GLY A 59 9.26 -1.64 18.95
C GLY A 59 8.52 -1.22 20.23
N SER A 60 9.16 -1.30 21.40
CA SER A 60 8.55 -0.91 22.69
C SER A 60 9.17 0.35 23.30
N LYS A 61 10.46 0.63 23.05
CA LYS A 61 11.11 1.89 23.45
C LYS A 61 11.25 2.85 22.27
N ALA A 62 11.26 4.14 22.58
CA ALA A 62 11.47 5.23 21.60
C ALA A 62 12.74 5.03 20.76
N VAL A 63 13.86 4.66 21.40
CA VAL A 63 15.11 4.34 20.72
C VAL A 63 15.58 2.94 21.10
N THR A 64 15.98 2.17 20.10
CA THR A 64 16.61 0.86 20.26
C THR A 64 17.86 0.78 19.40
N THR A 65 18.93 0.17 19.90
CA THR A 65 20.14 -0.07 19.10
C THR A 65 20.17 -1.52 18.63
N LEU A 66 20.13 -1.74 17.32
CA LEU A 66 20.42 -3.03 16.71
C LEU A 66 21.93 -3.27 16.73
N GLN A 67 22.34 -4.51 16.99
CA GLN A 67 23.73 -4.92 16.86
C GLN A 67 23.79 -6.13 15.92
N LEU A 68 24.18 -5.88 14.66
CA LEU A 68 24.22 -6.91 13.63
C LEU A 68 25.67 -7.19 13.22
N GLY A 69 26.07 -8.45 13.33
CA GLY A 69 27.37 -8.92 12.85
C GLY A 69 27.52 -8.79 11.32
N GLN A 70 28.76 -8.85 10.83
CA GLN A 70 29.07 -8.70 9.40
C GLN A 70 28.30 -9.70 8.52
N GLU A 71 28.24 -10.98 8.92
CA GLU A 71 27.55 -12.02 8.16
C GLU A 71 26.05 -11.69 7.94
N VAL A 72 25.36 -11.21 8.98
CA VAL A 72 23.96 -10.80 8.87
C VAL A 72 23.84 -9.59 7.95
N ARG A 73 24.71 -8.59 8.10
CA ARG A 73 24.69 -7.38 7.25
C ARG A 73 24.97 -7.69 5.78
N ASP A 74 25.81 -8.67 5.47
CA ASP A 74 26.06 -9.13 4.10
C ASP A 74 24.82 -9.77 3.48
N LYS A 75 24.08 -10.61 4.23
CA LYS A 75 22.79 -11.17 3.81
C LYS A 75 21.75 -10.07 3.58
N LEU A 76 21.66 -9.10 4.49
CA LEU A 76 20.79 -7.93 4.33
C LEU A 76 21.18 -7.08 3.11
N LEU A 77 22.46 -6.95 2.80
CA LEU A 77 22.91 -6.21 1.62
C LEU A 77 22.53 -6.91 0.32
N ALA A 78 22.59 -8.25 0.28
CA ALA A 78 22.13 -9.02 -0.86
C ALA A 78 20.63 -8.83 -1.10
N ASP A 79 19.81 -8.97 -0.05
CA ASP A 79 18.36 -8.74 -0.11
C ASP A 79 18.03 -7.30 -0.54
N PHE A 80 18.71 -6.31 0.02
CA PHE A 80 18.50 -4.90 -0.31
C PHE A 80 18.73 -4.62 -1.81
N LYS A 81 19.78 -5.21 -2.41
CA LYS A 81 20.09 -5.03 -3.83
C LYS A 81 18.99 -5.57 -4.75
N ALA A 82 18.27 -6.60 -4.34
CA ALA A 82 17.16 -7.16 -5.13
C ALA A 82 15.99 -6.16 -5.28
N LEU A 83 15.78 -5.30 -4.26
CA LEU A 83 14.66 -4.35 -4.24
C LEU A 83 14.87 -3.09 -5.11
N LYS A 84 16.09 -2.82 -5.55
CA LYS A 84 16.44 -1.65 -6.40
C LYS A 84 15.90 -0.31 -5.85
N LEU A 85 15.86 -0.16 -4.54
CA LEU A 85 15.37 1.06 -3.88
C LEU A 85 16.33 2.23 -4.13
N THR A 86 15.78 3.43 -4.27
CA THR A 86 16.53 4.66 -4.49
C THR A 86 16.18 5.73 -3.45
N GLY A 87 17.00 6.78 -3.36
CA GLY A 87 16.79 7.89 -2.43
C GLY A 87 17.76 7.89 -1.24
N THR A 88 17.67 8.94 -0.44
CA THR A 88 18.63 9.23 0.65
C THR A 88 18.61 8.17 1.76
N VAL A 89 17.42 7.70 2.15
CA VAL A 89 17.25 6.64 3.15
C VAL A 89 17.85 5.32 2.67
N ALA A 90 17.62 4.97 1.40
CA ALA A 90 18.20 3.78 0.77
C ALA A 90 19.74 3.83 0.75
N GLN A 91 20.31 4.99 0.37
CA GLN A 91 21.76 5.19 0.38
C GLN A 91 22.37 5.13 1.78
N ALA A 92 21.71 5.72 2.79
CA ALA A 92 22.16 5.68 4.17
C ALA A 92 22.17 4.25 4.73
N TRP A 93 21.10 3.49 4.45
CA TRP A 93 21.00 2.08 4.80
C TRP A 93 22.10 1.23 4.14
N GLU A 94 22.29 1.38 2.83
CA GLU A 94 23.33 0.66 2.10
C GLU A 94 24.74 0.98 2.63
N ARG A 95 25.00 2.25 2.95
CA ARG A 95 26.27 2.68 3.55
C ARG A 95 26.51 2.02 4.90
N TRP A 96 25.49 1.94 5.75
CA TRP A 96 25.62 1.28 7.04
C TRP A 96 25.86 -0.23 6.90
N LEU A 97 25.14 -0.90 5.99
CA LEU A 97 25.34 -2.33 5.71
C LEU A 97 26.78 -2.64 5.26
N LYS A 98 27.37 -1.79 4.42
CA LYS A 98 28.77 -1.91 3.96
C LYS A 98 29.80 -1.44 4.99
N GLY A 99 29.39 -0.76 6.04
CA GLY A 99 30.28 -0.16 7.04
C GLY A 99 30.92 -1.20 7.97
N ASN A 100 31.68 -0.74 8.96
CA ASN A 100 32.29 -1.61 9.97
C ASN A 100 31.63 -1.51 11.35
N ASP A 101 30.81 -0.48 11.63
CA ASP A 101 30.10 -0.38 12.91
C ASP A 101 28.90 -1.36 12.91
N PRO A 102 28.88 -2.37 13.80
CA PRO A 102 27.77 -3.31 13.88
C PRO A 102 26.52 -2.68 14.51
N ARG A 103 26.61 -1.48 15.09
CA ARG A 103 25.51 -0.84 15.82
C ARG A 103 24.73 0.10 14.92
N LEU A 104 23.41 0.08 15.07
CA LEU A 104 22.49 1.04 14.46
C LEU A 104 21.43 1.46 15.46
N ALA A 105 21.42 2.74 15.81
CA ALA A 105 20.30 3.32 16.54
C ALA A 105 19.10 3.48 15.61
N ILE A 106 17.96 2.93 16.01
CA ILE A 106 16.71 2.99 15.28
C ILE A 106 15.58 3.52 16.18
N THR A 107 14.60 4.18 15.56
CA THR A 107 13.34 4.60 16.17
C THR A 107 12.18 4.23 15.24
N PHE A 108 11.05 3.87 15.83
CA PHE A 108 9.76 3.73 15.14
C PHE A 108 8.83 4.91 15.47
N ASP A 109 9.24 5.79 16.38
CA ASP A 109 8.49 6.96 16.80
C ASP A 109 8.90 8.19 15.99
N GLN A 110 7.90 8.88 15.44
CA GLN A 110 8.10 10.05 14.60
C GLN A 110 8.65 11.24 15.39
N ALA A 111 8.15 11.48 16.61
CA ALA A 111 8.60 12.60 17.43
C ALA A 111 10.10 12.45 17.76
N THR A 112 10.52 11.25 18.15
CA THR A 112 11.93 10.91 18.40
C THR A 112 12.80 11.10 17.14
N ALA A 113 12.30 10.75 15.95
CA ALA A 113 13.01 10.95 14.69
C ALA A 113 13.20 12.43 14.34
N ASP A 114 12.19 13.26 14.60
CA ASP A 114 12.22 14.70 14.37
C ASP A 114 13.22 15.40 15.31
N GLU A 115 13.30 14.94 16.57
CA GLU A 115 14.26 15.43 17.57
C GLU A 115 15.69 14.95 17.30
N GLN A 116 15.87 13.69 16.89
CA GLN A 116 17.18 13.04 16.76
C GLN A 116 17.45 12.59 15.32
N ARG A 117 17.80 13.56 14.46
CA ARG A 117 17.99 13.36 13.01
C ARG A 117 19.04 12.32 12.59
N LEU A 118 19.93 11.90 13.49
CA LEU A 118 20.95 10.89 13.22
C LEU A 118 20.45 9.45 13.46
N ILE A 119 19.30 9.27 14.12
CA ILE A 119 18.70 7.95 14.34
C ILE A 119 17.96 7.52 13.07
N ALA A 120 18.11 6.25 12.69
CA ALA A 120 17.37 5.70 11.56
C ALA A 120 15.89 5.56 11.91
N PHE A 121 15.04 6.36 11.26
CA PHE A 121 13.59 6.29 11.41
C PHE A 121 13.01 5.16 10.56
N ILE A 122 12.52 4.12 11.24
CA ILE A 122 11.97 2.92 10.61
C ILE A 122 10.48 3.15 10.35
N THR A 123 10.17 3.42 9.09
CA THR A 123 8.81 3.51 8.55
C THR A 123 8.52 2.30 7.65
N PRO A 124 7.26 2.05 7.23
CA PRO A 124 6.95 1.01 6.25
C PRO A 124 7.70 1.13 4.92
N MET A 125 8.19 2.33 4.60
CA MET A 125 8.97 2.62 3.40
C MET A 125 10.49 2.51 3.62
N HIS A 126 10.95 2.34 4.86
CA HIS A 126 12.37 2.16 5.15
C HIS A 126 12.87 0.85 4.51
N PRO A 127 14.09 0.82 3.92
CA PRO A 127 14.65 -0.37 3.28
C PRO A 127 14.55 -1.64 4.13
N LEU A 128 14.92 -1.57 5.42
CA LEU A 128 14.80 -2.69 6.35
C LEU A 128 13.36 -3.25 6.45
N ALA A 129 12.34 -2.38 6.52
CA ALA A 129 10.94 -2.81 6.59
C ALA A 129 10.49 -3.42 5.25
N ARG A 130 10.91 -2.84 4.12
CA ARG A 130 10.64 -3.36 2.78
C ARG A 130 11.28 -4.73 2.55
N GLN A 131 12.51 -4.93 3.03
CA GLN A 131 13.19 -6.21 2.99
C GLN A 131 12.48 -7.27 3.83
N ALA A 132 12.07 -6.89 5.05
CA ALA A 132 11.31 -7.79 5.91
C ALA A 132 9.97 -8.19 5.28
N ALA A 133 9.25 -7.23 4.67
CA ALA A 133 7.99 -7.50 3.98
C ALA A 133 8.16 -8.44 2.78
N GLU A 134 9.22 -8.26 1.97
CA GLU A 134 9.52 -9.13 0.82
C GLU A 134 9.91 -10.54 1.27
N ALA A 135 10.72 -10.65 2.33
CA ALA A 135 11.21 -11.93 2.83
C ALA A 135 10.12 -12.76 3.52
N GLU A 136 9.14 -12.10 4.15
CA GLU A 136 8.03 -12.74 4.86
C GLU A 136 6.76 -12.85 3.99
N GLU A 137 6.83 -12.53 2.69
CA GLU A 137 5.69 -12.73 1.78
C GLU A 137 5.41 -14.25 1.66
N PRO A 138 4.21 -14.73 2.05
CA PRO A 138 3.91 -16.16 2.02
C PRO A 138 3.90 -16.70 0.59
N ALA A 139 4.61 -17.81 0.36
CA ALA A 139 4.60 -18.51 -0.93
C ALA A 139 3.26 -19.23 -1.21
N ALA A 140 2.48 -19.50 -0.16
CA ALA A 140 1.19 -20.17 -0.20
C ALA A 140 0.19 -19.48 0.73
N VAL A 141 -1.10 -19.81 0.57
CA VAL A 141 -2.16 -19.29 1.44
C VAL A 141 -1.89 -19.70 2.87
N LEU A 142 -1.94 -18.74 3.80
CA LEU A 142 -1.76 -19.00 5.22
C LEU A 142 -2.99 -19.71 5.79
N THR A 143 -2.79 -20.79 6.54
CA THR A 143 -3.86 -21.43 7.29
C THR A 143 -3.78 -21.06 8.76
N CYS A 144 -4.87 -20.54 9.33
CA CYS A 144 -4.87 -19.98 10.68
C CYS A 144 -5.95 -20.61 11.58
N ASN A 145 -5.58 -20.93 12.82
CA ASN A 145 -6.51 -21.27 13.88
C ASN A 145 -6.39 -20.28 15.02
N LEU A 146 -7.45 -19.52 15.26
CA LEU A 146 -7.39 -18.35 16.11
C LEU A 146 -8.50 -18.37 17.14
N THR A 147 -8.21 -17.81 18.31
CA THR A 147 -9.20 -17.53 19.34
C THR A 147 -9.20 -16.05 19.67
N ALA A 148 -10.38 -15.45 19.76
CA ALA A 148 -10.56 -14.06 20.18
C ALA A 148 -11.49 -14.02 21.39
N GLN A 149 -11.05 -13.35 22.46
CA GLN A 149 -11.85 -13.10 23.66
C GLN A 149 -12.52 -11.74 23.51
N THR A 150 -13.84 -11.73 23.31
CA THR A 150 -14.60 -10.49 23.18
C THR A 150 -16.10 -10.72 23.33
N ASN A 151 -16.80 -9.69 23.80
CA ASN A 151 -18.26 -9.61 23.79
C ASN A 151 -18.82 -8.80 22.60
N ALA A 152 -17.97 -8.31 21.69
CA ALA A 152 -18.39 -7.50 20.53
C ALA A 152 -19.19 -8.30 19.50
N VAL A 153 -18.98 -9.63 19.46
CA VAL A 153 -19.71 -10.57 18.59
C VAL A 153 -20.13 -11.80 19.40
N PRO A 154 -21.19 -12.53 19.00
CA PRO A 154 -21.61 -13.72 19.72
C PRO A 154 -20.48 -14.76 19.81
N PRO A 155 -20.41 -15.53 20.92
CA PRO A 155 -19.50 -16.66 21.00
C PRO A 155 -19.83 -17.69 19.93
N GLY A 156 -18.81 -18.23 19.28
CA GLY A 156 -19.02 -19.16 18.18
C GLY A 156 -17.78 -19.48 17.37
N ARG A 157 -17.96 -20.39 16.42
CA ARG A 157 -16.94 -20.80 15.44
C ARG A 157 -17.22 -20.12 14.11
N TYR A 158 -16.25 -19.35 13.63
CA TYR A 158 -16.39 -18.55 12.41
C TYR A 158 -15.30 -18.90 11.39
N PRO A 159 -15.62 -19.76 10.40
CA PRO A 159 -14.80 -19.95 9.21
C PRO A 159 -14.64 -18.65 8.43
N PHE A 160 -13.41 -18.35 8.03
CA PHE A 160 -13.08 -17.13 7.30
C PHE A 160 -12.01 -17.35 6.22
N ALA A 161 -11.97 -16.43 5.27
CA ALA A 161 -10.89 -16.26 4.32
C ALA A 161 -10.59 -14.76 4.14
N ILE A 162 -9.34 -14.42 3.88
CA ILE A 162 -8.90 -13.07 3.55
C ILE A 162 -8.35 -13.12 2.13
N TYR A 163 -8.89 -12.26 1.28
CA TYR A 163 -8.43 -12.10 -0.10
C TYR A 163 -7.73 -10.76 -0.25
N LYS A 164 -6.64 -10.73 -1.00
CA LYS A 164 -6.02 -9.50 -1.50
C LYS A 164 -6.68 -9.17 -2.84
N TRP A 165 -7.40 -8.06 -2.88
CA TRP A 165 -7.97 -7.50 -4.11
C TRP A 165 -7.06 -6.40 -4.62
N ARG A 166 -6.44 -6.61 -5.78
CA ARG A 166 -5.66 -5.59 -6.50
C ARG A 166 -6.55 -4.98 -7.57
N ARG A 167 -6.83 -3.68 -7.47
CA ARG A 167 -7.58 -2.94 -8.49
C ARG A 167 -6.59 -2.32 -9.47
N ILE A 168 -6.83 -2.55 -10.75
CA ILE A 168 -6.01 -2.07 -11.86
C ILE A 168 -6.84 -1.07 -12.66
N GLY A 169 -6.23 0.03 -13.12
CA GLY A 169 -6.93 1.01 -13.94
C GLY A 169 -6.18 2.33 -14.01
N LEU A 170 -6.87 3.44 -13.76
CA LEU A 170 -6.25 4.78 -13.75
C LEU A 170 -5.25 4.98 -12.60
N LYS A 171 -5.47 4.27 -11.49
CA LYS A 171 -4.59 4.21 -10.33
C LYS A 171 -4.68 2.79 -9.80
N ASP A 172 -3.54 2.14 -9.69
CA ASP A 172 -3.46 0.83 -9.05
C ASP A 172 -3.55 0.99 -7.53
N ASP A 173 -4.36 0.15 -6.90
CA ASP A 173 -4.42 0.00 -5.46
C ASP A 173 -4.63 -1.47 -5.07
N PHE A 174 -4.58 -1.74 -3.76
CA PHE A 174 -5.02 -3.01 -3.24
C PHE A 174 -5.74 -2.85 -1.91
N THR A 175 -6.59 -3.82 -1.61
CA THR A 175 -7.36 -3.91 -0.37
C THR A 175 -7.40 -5.34 0.12
N PHE A 176 -7.53 -5.53 1.43
CA PHE A 176 -7.83 -6.84 2.01
C PHE A 176 -9.33 -6.98 2.17
N GLN A 177 -9.90 -8.00 1.55
CA GLN A 177 -11.30 -8.34 1.62
C GLN A 177 -11.49 -9.54 2.56
N PRO A 178 -11.90 -9.31 3.83
CA PRO A 178 -12.33 -10.38 4.70
C PRO A 178 -13.66 -10.98 4.20
N VAL A 179 -13.75 -12.29 4.23
CA VAL A 179 -14.95 -13.08 3.92
C VAL A 179 -15.17 -14.05 5.07
N CYS A 180 -16.41 -14.14 5.54
CA CYS A 180 -16.81 -15.08 6.58
C CYS A 180 -18.14 -15.71 6.19
N LEU A 181 -18.34 -16.99 6.55
CA LEU A 181 -19.63 -17.66 6.37
C LEU A 181 -20.76 -17.00 7.18
N HIS A 182 -20.40 -16.19 8.18
CA HIS A 182 -21.32 -15.38 8.97
C HIS A 182 -21.12 -13.90 8.60
N PRO A 183 -21.98 -13.31 7.74
CA PRO A 183 -21.75 -11.98 7.17
C PRO A 183 -21.61 -10.86 8.21
N HIS A 184 -22.29 -10.99 9.35
CA HIS A 184 -22.22 -10.02 10.44
C HIS A 184 -20.84 -9.98 11.13
N ILE A 185 -20.06 -11.06 11.03
CA ILE A 185 -18.69 -11.16 11.57
C ILE A 185 -17.65 -10.63 10.57
N ALA A 186 -17.91 -10.76 9.26
CA ALA A 186 -16.95 -10.40 8.22
C ALA A 186 -16.41 -8.96 8.36
N LYS A 187 -17.28 -8.00 8.75
CA LYS A 187 -16.90 -6.60 8.98
C LYS A 187 -16.00 -6.37 10.19
N TYR A 188 -16.07 -7.25 11.19
CA TYR A 188 -15.24 -7.17 12.41
C TYR A 188 -13.99 -8.04 12.30
N LEU A 189 -13.85 -8.86 11.23
CA LEU A 189 -12.80 -9.88 11.17
C LEU A 189 -11.39 -9.28 11.33
N LEU A 190 -11.09 -8.18 10.63
CA LEU A 190 -9.76 -7.56 10.75
C LEU A 190 -9.50 -7.00 12.15
N GLU A 191 -10.53 -6.47 12.83
CA GLU A 191 -10.42 -6.01 14.22
C GLU A 191 -10.23 -7.18 15.19
N LEU A 192 -10.96 -8.29 14.98
CA LEU A 192 -10.79 -9.51 15.78
C LEU A 192 -9.36 -10.07 15.67
N LEU A 193 -8.74 -9.97 14.49
CA LEU A 193 -7.37 -10.41 14.28
C LEU A 193 -6.32 -9.57 15.06
N GLU A 194 -6.65 -8.35 15.47
CA GLU A 194 -5.72 -7.48 16.22
C GLU A 194 -5.36 -8.05 17.59
N PHE A 195 -6.25 -8.83 18.19
CA PHE A 195 -6.09 -9.41 19.53
C PHE A 195 -6.31 -10.92 19.57
N ALA A 196 -6.48 -11.56 18.40
CA ALA A 196 -6.61 -13.00 18.32
C ALA A 196 -5.28 -13.68 18.67
N THR A 197 -5.38 -14.80 19.38
CA THR A 197 -4.23 -15.65 19.72
C THR A 197 -4.30 -16.97 18.96
N PRO A 198 -3.14 -17.56 18.60
CA PRO A 198 -3.13 -18.89 18.00
C PRO A 198 -3.77 -19.91 18.94
N ARG A 199 -4.50 -20.85 18.34
CA ARG A 199 -5.06 -22.01 19.04
C ARG A 199 -4.46 -23.27 18.46
N ASP A 200 -3.76 -24.04 19.27
CA ASP A 200 -3.25 -25.33 18.85
C ASP A 200 -4.45 -26.29 18.64
N CYS A 201 -4.59 -26.84 17.43
CA CYS A 201 -5.47 -27.97 17.18
C CYS A 201 -4.90 -28.89 16.10
N ASP A 202 -5.03 -30.20 16.31
CA ASP A 202 -4.59 -31.26 15.38
C ASP A 202 -5.65 -31.62 14.32
N VAL A 203 -6.74 -30.85 14.19
CA VAL A 203 -7.87 -31.16 13.30
C VAL A 203 -7.88 -30.25 12.08
N ASP A 204 -8.37 -30.77 10.95
CA ASP A 204 -8.66 -29.99 9.74
C ASP A 204 -9.42 -28.71 10.09
N LEU A 205 -8.79 -27.57 9.82
CA LEU A 205 -9.24 -26.25 10.26
C LEU A 205 -10.55 -25.83 9.60
N LEU A 206 -10.72 -26.24 8.35
CA LEU A 206 -11.89 -25.99 7.53
C LEU A 206 -12.28 -27.30 6.85
N ALA A 207 -13.58 -27.62 6.89
CA ALA A 207 -14.11 -28.69 6.06
C ALA A 207 -14.17 -28.21 4.60
N ALA A 208 -14.03 -29.13 3.64
CA ALA A 208 -14.02 -28.80 2.20
C ALA A 208 -15.30 -28.07 1.74
N ASP A 209 -16.43 -28.34 2.37
CA ASP A 209 -17.69 -27.65 2.10
C ASP A 209 -17.72 -26.21 2.67
N GLU A 210 -16.98 -25.94 3.74
CA GLU A 210 -16.82 -24.59 4.30
C GLU A 210 -15.93 -23.73 3.40
N GLU A 211 -14.83 -24.29 2.91
CA GLU A 211 -13.94 -23.63 1.96
C GLU A 211 -14.67 -23.29 0.65
N ALA A 212 -15.39 -24.25 0.07
CA ALA A 212 -16.19 -24.02 -1.14
C ALA A 212 -17.27 -22.94 -0.93
N ARG A 213 -17.89 -22.88 0.25
CA ARG A 213 -18.87 -21.82 0.58
C ARG A 213 -18.21 -20.46 0.75
N LEU A 214 -17.02 -20.38 1.36
CA LEU A 214 -16.25 -19.13 1.46
C LEU A 214 -15.89 -18.60 0.07
N GLU A 215 -15.45 -19.48 -0.82
CA GLU A 215 -15.15 -19.13 -2.21
C GLU A 215 -16.40 -18.63 -2.95
N GLN A 216 -17.55 -19.27 -2.78
CA GLN A 216 -18.81 -18.80 -3.39
C GLN A 216 -19.23 -17.41 -2.88
N VAL A 217 -19.08 -17.15 -1.58
CA VAL A 217 -19.38 -15.83 -1.01
C VAL A 217 -18.41 -14.79 -1.57
N HIS A 218 -17.11 -15.10 -1.60
CA HIS A 218 -16.09 -14.25 -2.19
C HIS A 218 -16.38 -13.95 -3.67
N TYR A 219 -16.68 -14.97 -4.47
CA TYR A 219 -16.91 -14.83 -5.91
C TYR A 219 -18.03 -13.83 -6.21
N ARG A 220 -19.12 -13.85 -5.44
CA ARG A 220 -20.21 -12.88 -5.56
C ARG A 220 -19.75 -11.46 -5.25
N LEU A 221 -19.09 -11.26 -4.10
CA LEU A 221 -18.55 -9.96 -3.71
C LEU A 221 -17.55 -9.41 -4.74
N TRP A 222 -16.70 -10.29 -5.27
CA TRP A 222 -15.69 -9.96 -6.27
C TRP A 222 -16.32 -9.56 -7.60
N LEU A 223 -17.33 -10.30 -8.08
CA LEU A 223 -18.06 -9.96 -9.31
C LEU A 223 -18.67 -8.56 -9.23
N ASP A 224 -19.36 -8.25 -8.13
CA ASP A 224 -20.00 -6.95 -7.92
C ASP A 224 -18.96 -5.82 -7.86
N ALA A 225 -17.88 -6.04 -7.08
CA ALA A 225 -16.81 -5.06 -6.95
C ALA A 225 -16.05 -4.83 -8.26
N ARG A 226 -15.83 -5.88 -9.05
CA ARG A 226 -15.20 -5.82 -10.36
C ARG A 226 -16.02 -5.00 -11.34
N ALA A 227 -17.33 -5.28 -11.42
CA ALA A 227 -18.24 -4.53 -12.29
C ALA A 227 -18.28 -3.03 -11.92
N ALA A 228 -18.44 -2.73 -10.62
CA ALA A 228 -18.44 -1.36 -10.12
C ALA A 228 -17.12 -0.62 -10.41
N HIS A 229 -15.98 -1.29 -10.25
CA HIS A 229 -14.65 -0.71 -10.52
C HIS A 229 -14.46 -0.41 -12.01
N MET A 230 -14.85 -1.32 -12.90
CA MET A 230 -14.77 -1.12 -14.35
C MET A 230 -15.62 0.07 -14.80
N GLU A 231 -16.85 0.18 -14.28
CA GLU A 231 -17.74 1.31 -14.56
C GLU A 231 -17.14 2.63 -14.06
N GLN A 232 -16.61 2.65 -12.83
CA GLN A 232 -15.97 3.83 -12.24
C GLN A 232 -14.76 4.29 -13.06
N VAL A 233 -13.90 3.36 -13.48
CA VAL A 233 -12.72 3.67 -14.30
C VAL A 233 -13.13 4.19 -15.68
N GLN A 234 -14.13 3.57 -16.31
CA GLN A 234 -14.65 4.02 -17.60
C GLN A 234 -15.20 5.44 -17.53
N SER A 235 -16.07 5.71 -16.55
CA SER A 235 -16.66 7.05 -16.35
C SER A 235 -15.57 8.10 -16.10
N ALA A 236 -14.62 7.81 -15.20
CA ALA A 236 -13.52 8.72 -14.89
C ALA A 236 -12.62 9.02 -16.11
N ALA A 237 -12.35 8.02 -16.95
CA ALA A 237 -11.54 8.24 -18.14
C ALA A 237 -12.28 9.05 -19.21
N VAL A 238 -13.57 8.80 -19.42
CA VAL A 238 -14.39 9.60 -20.35
C VAL A 238 -14.36 11.07 -19.93
N THR A 239 -14.56 11.37 -18.64
CA THR A 239 -14.47 12.74 -18.12
C THR A 239 -13.07 13.34 -18.36
N ARG A 240 -12.00 12.60 -18.04
CA ARG A 240 -10.62 13.09 -18.23
C ARG A 240 -10.26 13.33 -19.68
N VAL A 241 -10.70 12.46 -20.60
CA VAL A 241 -10.49 12.64 -22.04
C VAL A 241 -11.23 13.88 -22.53
N ALA A 242 -12.49 14.08 -22.13
CA ALA A 242 -13.25 15.27 -22.51
C ALA A 242 -12.55 16.56 -22.04
N SER A 243 -12.11 16.64 -20.78
CA SER A 243 -11.36 17.78 -20.26
C SER A 243 -10.03 17.99 -20.99
N LEU A 244 -9.33 16.90 -21.31
CA LEU A 244 -8.08 16.94 -22.07
C LEU A 244 -8.31 17.48 -23.48
N SER A 245 -9.37 17.05 -24.16
CA SER A 245 -9.75 17.53 -25.50
C SER A 245 -10.07 19.03 -25.48
N THR A 246 -10.82 19.52 -24.50
CA THR A 246 -11.10 20.96 -24.35
C THR A 246 -9.83 21.77 -24.14
N THR A 247 -8.94 21.31 -23.26
CA THR A 247 -7.67 21.99 -22.97
C THR A 247 -6.75 21.99 -24.19
N HIS A 248 -6.68 20.87 -24.92
CA HIS A 248 -5.89 20.74 -26.15
C HIS A 248 -6.40 21.67 -27.24
N ALA A 249 -7.72 21.73 -27.47
CA ALA A 249 -8.33 22.61 -28.46
C ALA A 249 -8.02 24.09 -28.17
N ALA A 250 -8.14 24.53 -26.91
CA ALA A 250 -7.81 25.89 -26.51
C ALA A 250 -6.32 26.21 -26.73
N ARG A 251 -5.42 25.26 -26.38
CA ARG A 251 -3.97 25.41 -26.59
C ARG A 251 -3.63 25.48 -28.07
N LEU A 252 -4.28 24.69 -28.91
CA LEU A 252 -4.04 24.67 -30.34
C LEU A 252 -4.49 25.98 -30.99
N ALA A 253 -5.69 26.46 -30.67
CA ALA A 253 -6.22 27.72 -31.18
C ALA A 253 -5.28 28.90 -30.88
N LEU A 254 -4.75 28.98 -29.64
CA LEU A 254 -3.79 30.01 -29.25
C LEU A 254 -2.47 29.92 -30.06
N LEU A 255 -1.94 28.71 -30.26
CA LEU A 255 -0.71 28.52 -31.03
C LEU A 255 -0.91 28.86 -32.52
N GLU A 256 -2.08 28.54 -33.08
CA GLU A 256 -2.45 28.86 -34.46
C GLU A 256 -2.63 30.37 -34.68
N GLU A 257 -3.34 31.05 -33.78
CA GLU A 257 -3.50 32.52 -33.81
C GLU A 257 -2.13 33.22 -33.77
N GLN A 258 -1.25 32.78 -32.86
CA GLN A 258 0.11 33.29 -32.79
C GLN A 258 0.89 33.03 -34.08
N ARG A 259 0.74 31.84 -34.69
CA ARG A 259 1.44 31.49 -35.94
C ARG A 259 1.04 32.41 -37.10
N ILE A 260 -0.25 32.73 -37.23
CA ILE A 260 -0.77 33.56 -38.34
C ILE A 260 -0.20 34.98 -38.31
N THR A 261 0.07 35.50 -37.12
CA THR A 261 0.56 36.88 -36.92
C THR A 261 2.07 37.02 -37.17
N ILE A 262 2.80 35.91 -37.32
CA ILE A 262 4.27 35.87 -37.37
C ILE A 262 4.75 35.78 -38.82
N THR A 263 5.58 36.73 -39.25
CA THR A 263 6.17 36.77 -40.60
C THR A 263 7.54 36.11 -40.67
N GLU A 264 8.25 35.97 -39.53
CA GLU A 264 9.59 35.39 -39.49
C GLU A 264 9.56 33.86 -39.60
N SER A 265 10.15 33.32 -40.67
CA SER A 265 10.12 31.89 -41.01
C SER A 265 10.68 30.97 -39.92
N ARG A 266 11.69 31.43 -39.16
CA ARG A 266 12.26 30.67 -38.03
C ARG A 266 11.25 30.50 -36.89
N ILE A 267 10.49 31.55 -36.58
CA ILE A 267 9.49 31.54 -35.52
C ILE A 267 8.26 30.74 -35.94
N VAL A 268 7.87 30.79 -37.23
CA VAL A 268 6.81 29.92 -37.79
C VAL A 268 7.16 28.44 -37.60
N ARG A 269 8.37 28.01 -37.99
CA ARG A 269 8.83 26.63 -37.80
C ARG A 269 8.84 26.19 -36.33
N MET A 270 9.22 27.09 -35.43
CA MET A 270 9.17 26.82 -33.98
C MET A 270 7.73 26.59 -33.50
N ARG A 271 6.76 27.38 -33.96
CA ARG A 271 5.34 27.21 -33.58
C ARG A 271 4.74 25.93 -34.16
N GLU A 272 5.09 25.55 -35.39
CA GLU A 272 4.70 24.26 -35.98
C GLU A 272 5.23 23.07 -35.16
N ALA A 273 6.48 23.16 -34.70
CA ALA A 273 7.05 22.15 -33.83
C ALA A 273 6.31 22.07 -32.47
N GLN A 274 5.91 23.21 -31.90
CA GLN A 274 5.12 23.25 -30.67
C GLN A 274 3.71 22.68 -30.84
N ILE A 275 3.05 22.96 -31.97
CA ILE A 275 1.75 22.37 -32.32
C ILE A 275 1.86 20.86 -32.43
N THR A 276 2.87 20.37 -33.15
CA THR A 276 3.12 18.93 -33.31
C THR A 276 3.42 18.27 -31.96
N ALA A 277 4.22 18.91 -31.11
CA ALA A 277 4.49 18.42 -29.76
C ALA A 277 3.22 18.37 -28.89
N ALA A 278 2.34 19.39 -28.98
CA ALA A 278 1.07 19.41 -28.26
C ALA A 278 0.13 18.29 -28.72
N HIS A 279 0.04 18.02 -30.03
CA HIS A 279 -0.73 16.90 -30.57
C HIS A 279 -0.23 15.55 -30.06
N ARG A 280 1.09 15.31 -30.10
CA ARG A 280 1.68 14.05 -29.59
C ARG A 280 1.43 13.87 -28.10
N ASP A 281 1.57 14.91 -27.29
CA ASP A 281 1.28 14.86 -25.85
C ASP A 281 -0.20 14.54 -25.59
N TYR A 282 -1.11 15.16 -26.34
CA TYR A 282 -2.54 14.84 -26.28
C TYR A 282 -2.83 13.38 -26.64
N GLU A 283 -2.32 12.91 -27.79
CA GLU A 283 -2.54 11.55 -28.29
C GLU A 283 -1.99 10.51 -27.31
N GLN A 284 -0.80 10.76 -26.77
CA GLN A 284 -0.18 9.88 -25.77
C GLN A 284 -1.06 9.76 -24.52
N ARG A 285 -1.46 10.90 -23.93
CA ARG A 285 -2.30 10.90 -22.72
C ARG A 285 -3.67 10.29 -22.96
N ALA A 286 -4.30 10.59 -24.09
CA ALA A 286 -5.59 10.01 -24.45
C ALA A 286 -5.47 8.48 -24.65
N THR A 287 -4.39 8.02 -25.26
CA THR A 287 -4.11 6.59 -25.44
C THR A 287 -3.86 5.89 -24.10
N ASP A 288 -3.10 6.50 -23.20
CA ASP A 288 -2.83 5.95 -21.88
C ASP A 288 -4.12 5.85 -21.03
N LEU A 289 -5.00 6.87 -21.10
CA LEU A 289 -6.31 6.82 -20.44
C LEU A 289 -7.20 5.71 -21.00
N ARG A 290 -7.23 5.52 -22.33
CA ARG A 290 -8.00 4.43 -22.96
C ARG A 290 -7.44 3.06 -22.60
N ARG A 291 -6.12 2.91 -22.59
CA ARG A 291 -5.45 1.66 -22.18
C ARG A 291 -5.79 1.30 -20.74
N ALA A 292 -5.74 2.28 -19.84
CA ALA A 292 -6.10 2.08 -18.43
C ALA A 292 -7.56 1.60 -18.25
N CYS A 293 -8.50 2.05 -19.09
CA CYS A 293 -9.86 1.50 -19.11
C CYS A 293 -9.94 0.08 -19.65
N GLN A 294 -9.26 -0.20 -20.76
CA GLN A 294 -9.30 -1.54 -21.37
C GLN A 294 -8.70 -2.60 -20.44
N GLN A 295 -7.73 -2.20 -19.62
CA GLN A 295 -7.03 -3.07 -18.68
C GLN A 295 -7.62 -3.01 -17.27
N SER A 296 -8.71 -2.26 -17.05
CA SER A 296 -9.25 -2.11 -15.71
C SER A 296 -9.86 -3.42 -15.22
N ASP A 297 -9.40 -3.89 -14.07
CA ASP A 297 -9.86 -5.14 -13.48
C ASP A 297 -9.64 -5.13 -11.96
N VAL A 298 -10.22 -6.10 -11.27
CA VAL A 298 -9.94 -6.44 -9.89
C VAL A 298 -9.40 -7.86 -9.86
N ILE A 299 -8.11 -8.01 -9.55
CA ILE A 299 -7.48 -9.33 -9.39
C ILE A 299 -7.60 -9.74 -7.93
N ALA A 300 -8.14 -10.93 -7.68
CA ALA A 300 -8.24 -11.50 -6.34
C ALA A 300 -7.22 -12.63 -6.14
N ALA A 301 -6.54 -12.64 -5.00
CA ALA A 301 -5.71 -13.75 -4.53
C ALA A 301 -6.08 -14.08 -3.08
N SER A 302 -6.26 -15.36 -2.75
CA SER A 302 -6.40 -15.79 -1.36
C SER A 302 -5.05 -15.66 -0.66
N ILE A 303 -5.02 -15.06 0.54
CA ILE A 303 -3.79 -14.88 1.31
C ILE A 303 -3.83 -15.57 2.67
N ALA A 304 -5.03 -15.74 3.23
CA ALA A 304 -5.22 -16.45 4.47
C ALA A 304 -6.60 -17.11 4.48
N MET A 305 -6.69 -18.29 5.10
CA MET A 305 -7.93 -18.98 5.37
C MET A 305 -7.85 -19.63 6.74
N GLY A 306 -9.00 -19.81 7.40
CA GLY A 306 -8.97 -20.43 8.71
C GLY A 306 -10.25 -20.30 9.49
N MET A 307 -10.10 -20.53 10.78
CA MET A 307 -11.18 -20.50 11.74
C MET A 307 -10.83 -19.51 12.85
N ILE A 308 -11.76 -18.63 13.19
CA ILE A 308 -11.69 -17.83 14.41
C ILE A 308 -12.80 -18.30 15.36
N THR A 309 -12.38 -18.73 16.55
CA THR A 309 -13.30 -19.05 17.65
C THR A 309 -13.44 -17.83 18.53
N VAL A 310 -14.66 -17.32 18.70
CA VAL A 310 -14.93 -16.25 19.66
C VAL A 310 -15.45 -16.87 20.95
N THR A 311 -14.82 -16.51 22.05
CA THR A 311 -15.28 -16.83 23.41
C THR A 311 -15.73 -15.54 24.07
N GLY A 312 -16.89 -15.55 24.73
CA GLY A 312 -17.31 -14.41 25.54
C GLY A 312 -16.31 -14.15 26.67
N ASP A 313 -16.22 -12.90 27.14
CA ASP A 313 -15.42 -12.60 28.32
C ASP A 313 -16.05 -13.37 29.48
N GLY A 314 -15.38 -14.40 29.98
CA GLY A 314 -15.85 -15.12 31.15
C GLY A 314 -16.06 -14.10 32.26
N VAL A 315 -17.29 -14.01 32.78
CA VAL A 315 -17.53 -13.32 34.05
C VAL A 315 -16.69 -14.06 35.09
N GLN A 316 -15.54 -13.48 35.46
CA GLN A 316 -14.79 -13.90 36.64
C GLN A 316 -15.55 -13.49 37.89
#